data_AF-A0A3M2D7F2-F1
#
_entry.id   AF-A0A3M2D7F2-F1
#
_cell.length_a   1.000
_cell.length_b   1.000
_cell.length_c   1.000
_cell.angle_alpha   90.00
_cell.angle_beta   90.00
_cell.angle_gamma   90.00
#
_symmetry.space_group_name_H-M   'P 1'
#
loop_
_entity.id
_entity.type
_entity.pdbx_description
1 polymer ?
#
loop_
_entity_poly.entity_id
_entity_poly.type
_entity_poly.pdbx_seq_one_letter_code
_entity_poly.pdbx_strand_id
1 'polypeptide(L)'
;MDRTVKLIAIAMALTALMWGGWSSMGYTADWISPVPEEANLQSDWVATINNELSTNEDLRWIFTNDPRAPQSKIIRYLNRAAAAMKAGNSDLAKSYVDRAFELIEQGVDLGYYSESDKVAVEQMIKKHLPQALV
;
A
#
# COMPACT_ATOMS: atom_id res chain seq x y z
N MET A 1 -26.50 -44.50 48.60
CA MET A 1 -26.58 -43.05 48.35
C MET A 1 -25.20 -42.45 48.19
N ASP A 2 -24.70 -42.20 47.00
CA ASP A 2 -24.78 -42.94 45.75
C ASP A 2 -23.72 -42.33 44.86
N ARG A 3 -23.14 -43.14 43.99
CA ARG A 3 -21.99 -42.84 43.12
C ARG A 3 -22.24 -41.73 42.08
N THR A 4 -23.31 -40.96 42.22
CA THR A 4 -23.82 -39.92 41.32
C THR A 4 -23.13 -38.56 41.48
N VAL A 5 -22.55 -38.23 42.64
CA VAL A 5 -22.00 -36.87 42.87
C VAL A 5 -20.62 -36.66 42.20
N LYS A 6 -19.86 -37.73 41.91
CA LYS A 6 -18.55 -37.62 41.24
C LYS A 6 -18.62 -37.48 39.72
N LEU A 7 -19.79 -37.69 39.11
CA LEU A 7 -19.98 -37.60 37.66
C LEU A 7 -20.32 -36.19 37.17
N ILE A 8 -20.75 -35.28 38.05
CA ILE A 8 -21.22 -33.94 37.65
C ILE A 8 -20.06 -32.92 37.61
N ALA A 9 -18.99 -33.13 38.39
CA ALA A 9 -17.84 -32.21 38.41
C ALA A 9 -16.92 -32.36 37.19
N ILE A 10 -16.99 -33.46 36.44
CA ILE A 10 -16.17 -33.71 35.24
C ILE A 10 -16.87 -33.21 33.97
N ALA A 11 -18.20 -33.00 34.01
CA ALA A 11 -18.98 -32.54 32.86
C ALA A 11 -18.88 -31.02 32.59
N MET A 12 -18.38 -30.21 33.54
CA MET A 12 -18.28 -28.75 33.37
C MET A 12 -16.88 -28.25 32.96
N ALA A 13 -15.86 -29.11 32.89
CA ALA A 13 -14.52 -28.76 32.41
C ALA A 13 -14.28 -29.10 30.92
N LEU A 14 -15.20 -29.82 30.28
CA LEU A 14 -15.09 -30.25 28.87
C LEU A 14 -15.93 -29.43 27.89
N THR A 15 -16.80 -28.54 28.37
CA THR A 15 -17.53 -27.57 27.54
C THR A 15 -16.73 -26.28 27.25
N ALA A 16 -15.58 -26.09 27.90
CA ALA A 16 -14.68 -24.95 27.67
C ALA A 16 -13.65 -25.19 26.55
N LEU A 17 -13.65 -26.36 25.89
CA LEU A 17 -12.69 -26.74 24.85
C LEU A 17 -13.29 -26.87 23.44
N MET A 18 -14.54 -26.46 23.23
CA MET A 18 -15.11 -26.28 21.88
C MET A 18 -15.32 -24.81 21.49
N TRP A 19 -14.78 -23.89 22.29
CA TRP A 19 -14.35 -22.55 21.87
C TRP A 19 -12.91 -22.60 21.32
N GLY A 20 -12.62 -23.63 20.53
CA GLY A 20 -11.32 -23.90 19.94
C GLY A 20 -11.37 -23.74 18.44
N GLY A 21 -11.23 -22.51 17.98
CA GLY A 21 -10.49 -22.19 16.76
C GLY A 21 -10.79 -23.03 15.51
N TRP A 22 -11.93 -22.77 14.88
CA TRP A 22 -11.88 -22.52 13.44
C TRP A 22 -12.27 -21.06 13.21
N SER A 23 -11.35 -20.16 13.57
CA SER A 23 -11.05 -19.10 12.62
C SER A 23 -10.65 -19.81 11.35
N SER A 24 -11.60 -20.00 10.43
CA SER A 24 -11.21 -20.00 9.03
C SER A 24 -10.31 -18.79 8.89
N MET A 25 -9.02 -19.01 8.66
CA MET A 25 -8.26 -18.06 7.85
C MET A 25 -9.04 -18.05 6.53
N GLY A 26 -10.08 -17.23 6.50
CA GLY A 26 -10.62 -16.74 5.26
C GLY A 26 -9.42 -16.09 4.65
N TYR A 27 -8.86 -16.73 3.63
CA TYR A 27 -8.16 -16.01 2.59
C TYR A 27 -9.19 -15.02 2.08
N THR A 28 -9.24 -13.85 2.71
CA THR A 28 -9.85 -12.69 2.13
C THR A 28 -9.11 -12.55 0.81
N ALA A 29 -9.86 -12.68 -0.28
CA ALA A 29 -9.31 -12.35 -1.57
C ALA A 29 -8.76 -10.92 -1.46
N ASP A 30 -7.57 -10.67 -2.01
CA ASP A 30 -6.84 -9.38 -1.92
C ASP A 30 -7.71 -8.15 -2.31
N TRP A 31 -8.88 -8.36 -2.91
CA TRP A 31 -9.84 -7.34 -3.30
C TRP A 31 -10.95 -7.02 -2.26
N ILE A 32 -11.16 -7.82 -1.20
CA ILE A 32 -12.19 -7.59 -0.15
C ILE A 32 -11.58 -7.15 1.19
N SER A 33 -10.29 -7.33 1.43
CA SER A 33 -9.68 -6.77 2.63
C SER A 33 -9.51 -5.26 2.43
N PRO A 34 -10.19 -4.37 3.18
CA PRO A 34 -9.67 -3.02 3.33
C PRO A 34 -8.38 -3.20 4.11
N VAL A 35 -7.25 -3.31 3.42
CA VAL A 35 -5.93 -3.51 4.05
C VAL A 35 -5.79 -2.46 5.16
N PRO A 36 -5.80 -2.85 6.45
CA PRO A 36 -5.63 -1.92 7.53
C PRO A 36 -4.13 -1.84 7.84
N GLU A 37 -3.36 -1.10 7.03
CA GLU A 37 -2.00 -0.61 7.39
C GLU A 37 -1.35 0.30 6.32
N GLU A 38 -1.76 0.20 5.04
CA GLU A 38 -1.16 0.99 3.95
C GLU A 38 -1.57 2.48 3.94
N ALA A 39 -2.54 2.89 4.78
CA ALA A 39 -2.99 4.28 4.90
C ALA A 39 -2.05 5.18 5.73
N ASN A 40 -1.07 4.62 6.46
CA ASN A 40 -0.25 5.37 7.44
C ASN A 40 1.24 5.46 7.11
N LEU A 41 1.68 5.01 5.94
CA LEU A 41 3.09 5.11 5.54
C LEU A 41 3.30 6.23 4.52
N GLN A 42 2.80 7.43 4.81
CA GLN A 42 3.31 8.62 4.13
C GLN A 42 4.55 9.07 4.89
N SER A 43 5.73 8.61 4.47
CA SER A 43 6.93 9.40 4.80
C SER A 43 6.72 10.81 4.24
N ASP A 44 7.19 11.83 4.96
CA ASP A 44 6.92 13.24 4.62
C ASP A 44 7.13 13.56 3.13
N TRP A 45 8.17 13.01 2.50
CA TRP A 45 8.45 13.23 1.08
C TRP A 45 7.39 12.63 0.14
N VAL A 46 6.80 11.48 0.45
CA VAL A 46 5.70 10.90 -0.35
C VAL A 46 4.42 11.69 -0.14
N ALA A 47 4.17 12.19 1.08
CA ALA A 47 3.05 13.09 1.36
C ALA A 47 3.16 14.35 0.50
N THR A 48 4.35 14.97 0.47
CA THR A 48 4.64 16.15 -0.34
C THR A 48 4.42 15.88 -1.83
N ILE A 49 4.93 14.77 -2.36
CA ILE A 49 4.72 14.37 -3.76
C ILE A 49 3.22 14.23 -4.07
N ASN A 50 2.50 13.47 -3.24
CA ASN A 50 1.08 13.24 -3.44
C ASN A 50 0.28 14.56 -3.38
N ASN A 51 0.64 15.45 -2.45
CA ASN A 51 0.03 16.76 -2.33
C ASN A 51 0.32 17.65 -3.54
N GLU A 52 1.57 17.74 -4.00
CA GLU A 52 1.91 18.54 -5.18
C GLU A 52 1.21 18.03 -6.44
N LEU A 53 1.17 16.71 -6.66
CA LEU A 53 0.44 16.11 -7.78
C LEU A 53 -1.07 16.38 -7.73
N SER A 54 -1.63 16.54 -6.53
CA SER A 54 -3.08 16.70 -6.33
C SER A 54 -3.52 18.16 -6.24
N THR A 55 -2.60 19.10 -6.00
CA THR A 55 -2.95 20.51 -5.70
C THR A 55 -2.33 21.52 -6.65
N ASN A 56 -1.21 21.22 -7.30
CA ASN A 56 -0.66 22.07 -8.35
C ASN A 56 -1.60 22.05 -9.55
N GLU A 57 -2.07 23.22 -10.01
CA GLU A 57 -3.08 23.30 -11.08
C GLU A 57 -2.65 22.57 -12.35
N ASP A 58 -1.40 22.73 -12.77
CA ASP A 58 -0.88 22.10 -13.99
C ASP A 58 -0.79 20.57 -13.83
N LEU A 59 -0.26 20.11 -12.69
CA LEU A 59 -0.05 18.68 -12.45
C LEU A 59 -1.34 17.95 -12.08
N ARG A 60 -2.30 18.63 -11.45
CA ARG A 60 -3.58 18.02 -11.02
C ARG A 60 -4.37 17.55 -12.23
N TRP A 61 -4.45 18.37 -13.28
CA TRP A 61 -5.17 18.01 -14.50
C TRP A 61 -4.49 16.90 -15.30
N ILE A 62 -3.18 16.76 -15.17
CA ILE A 62 -2.40 15.70 -15.80
C ILE A 62 -2.52 14.40 -15.00
N PHE A 63 -2.21 14.48 -13.71
CA PHE A 63 -1.99 13.32 -12.89
C PHE A 63 -3.29 12.78 -12.34
N THR A 64 -4.23 13.61 -11.87
CA THR A 64 -5.43 13.15 -11.13
C THR A 64 -6.70 13.02 -11.97
N ASN A 65 -6.71 13.60 -13.18
CA ASN A 65 -7.93 13.76 -13.96
C ASN A 65 -8.41 12.47 -14.65
N ASP A 66 -7.49 11.60 -15.07
CA ASP A 66 -7.86 10.34 -15.72
C ASP A 66 -8.00 9.19 -14.70
N PRO A 67 -9.22 8.67 -14.46
CA PRO A 67 -9.43 7.56 -13.52
C PRO A 67 -8.79 6.23 -13.96
N ARG A 68 -8.35 6.12 -15.23
CA ARG A 68 -7.65 4.94 -15.77
C ARG A 68 -6.14 5.01 -15.52
N ALA A 69 -5.61 6.20 -15.24
CA ALA A 69 -4.19 6.38 -15.01
C ALA A 69 -3.73 5.64 -13.74
N PRO A 70 -2.50 5.10 -13.71
CA PRO A 70 -2.01 4.25 -12.63
C PRO A 70 -1.59 5.02 -11.36
N GLN A 71 -2.24 6.15 -11.05
CA GLN A 71 -1.90 7.10 -9.99
C GLN A 71 -1.71 6.43 -8.63
N SER A 72 -2.71 5.65 -8.20
CA SER A 72 -2.69 4.95 -6.91
C SER A 72 -1.59 3.89 -6.85
N LYS A 73 -1.20 3.32 -7.99
CA LYS A 73 -0.11 2.34 -8.08
C LYS A 73 1.25 3.01 -8.02
N ILE A 74 1.41 4.17 -8.66
CA ILE A 74 2.61 5.03 -8.55
C ILE A 74 2.85 5.43 -7.10
N ILE A 75 1.86 6.03 -6.43
CA ILE A 75 1.99 6.45 -5.01
C ILE A 75 2.29 5.26 -4.09
N ARG A 76 1.66 4.10 -4.34
CA ARG A 76 1.94 2.88 -3.58
C ARG A 76 3.37 2.39 -3.73
N TYR A 77 3.97 2.48 -4.92
CA TYR A 77 5.38 2.15 -5.08
C TYR A 77 6.28 3.13 -4.33
N LEU A 78 5.97 4.42 -4.34
CA LEU A 78 6.72 5.40 -3.54
C LEU A 78 6.63 5.14 -2.04
N ASN A 79 5.45 4.77 -1.52
CA ASN A 79 5.30 4.35 -0.12
C ASN A 79 6.11 3.09 0.20
N ARG A 80 6.16 2.12 -0.73
CA ARG A 80 7.01 0.92 -0.58
C ARG A 80 8.50 1.26 -0.61
N ALA A 81 8.90 2.24 -1.42
CA ALA A 81 10.26 2.76 -1.42
C ALA A 81 10.62 3.37 -0.05
N ALA A 82 9.73 4.20 0.51
CA ALA A 82 9.91 4.76 1.85
C ALA A 82 10.01 3.69 2.93
N ALA A 83 9.16 2.65 2.87
CA ALA A 83 9.23 1.52 3.80
C ALA A 83 10.56 0.74 3.68
N ALA A 84 11.03 0.50 2.45
CA ALA A 84 12.31 -0.16 2.20
C ALA A 84 13.50 0.68 2.71
N MET A 85 13.47 2.01 2.52
CA MET A 85 14.47 2.92 3.11
C MET A 85 14.49 2.85 4.64
N LYS A 86 13.31 2.87 5.27
CA LYS A 86 13.18 2.77 6.74
C LYS A 86 13.75 1.43 7.26
N ALA A 87 13.66 0.37 6.46
CA ALA A 87 14.25 -0.92 6.75
C ALA A 87 15.76 -1.01 6.42
N GLY A 88 16.37 0.07 5.92
CA GLY A 88 17.79 0.10 5.53
C GLY A 88 18.11 -0.60 4.21
N ASN A 89 17.10 -0.94 3.40
CA ASN A 89 17.27 -1.61 2.12
C ASN A 89 17.15 -0.62 0.95
N SER A 90 18.24 0.10 0.68
CA SER A 90 18.28 1.15 -0.35
C SER A 90 18.08 0.60 -1.77
N ASP A 91 18.60 -0.60 -2.08
CA ASP A 91 18.46 -1.19 -3.42
C ASP A 91 17.01 -1.54 -3.73
N LEU A 92 16.29 -2.11 -2.74
CA LEU A 92 14.87 -2.38 -2.87
C LEU A 92 14.07 -1.07 -2.97
N ALA A 93 14.46 -0.04 -2.23
CA ALA A 93 13.82 1.27 -2.31
C ALA A 93 13.94 1.88 -3.71
N LYS A 94 15.15 1.85 -4.30
CA LYS A 94 15.39 2.28 -5.68
C LYS A 94 14.55 1.50 -6.69
N SER A 95 14.51 0.17 -6.56
CA SER A 95 13.68 -0.68 -7.42
C SER A 95 12.19 -0.31 -7.39
N TYR A 96 11.67 0.15 -6.25
CA TYR A 96 10.30 0.64 -6.18
C TYR A 96 10.11 2.00 -6.85
N VAL A 97 11.08 2.92 -6.73
CA VAL A 97 11.06 4.19 -7.46
C VAL A 97 11.11 3.95 -8.96
N ASP A 98 11.98 3.07 -9.44
CA ASP A 98 12.11 2.72 -10.86
C ASP A 98 10.78 2.19 -11.42
N ARG A 99 10.11 1.28 -10.69
CA ARG A 99 8.78 0.78 -11.07
C ARG A 99 7.70 1.87 -11.08
N ALA A 100 7.84 2.92 -10.26
CA ALA A 100 6.94 4.06 -10.29
C ALA A 100 7.13 4.86 -11.58
N PHE A 101 8.38 5.06 -12.04
CA PHE A 101 8.68 5.72 -13.30
C PHE A 101 8.30 4.89 -14.52
N GLU A 102 8.55 3.58 -14.51
CA GLU A 102 8.10 2.66 -15.57
C GLU A 102 6.57 2.73 -15.77
N LEU A 103 5.79 2.92 -14.70
CA LEU A 103 4.34 3.09 -14.81
C LEU A 103 3.93 4.41 -15.45
N ILE A 104 4.70 5.48 -15.23
CA ILE A 104 4.47 6.77 -15.88
C ILE A 104 4.78 6.65 -17.37
N GLU A 105 5.87 5.98 -17.72
CA GLU A 105 6.25 5.68 -19.11
C GLU A 105 5.19 4.83 -19.82
N GLN A 106 4.73 3.75 -19.20
CA GLN A 106 3.61 2.95 -19.72
C GLN A 106 2.33 3.78 -19.86
N GLY A 107 2.12 4.77 -19.00
CA GLY A 107 0.99 5.69 -19.12
C GLY A 107 1.07 6.56 -20.38
N VAL A 108 2.27 6.89 -20.87
CA VAL A 108 2.43 7.54 -22.18
C VAL A 108 2.07 6.58 -23.31
N ASP A 109 2.58 5.35 -23.28
CA ASP A 109 2.29 4.33 -24.30
C ASP A 109 0.79 4.01 -24.40
N LEU A 110 0.08 4.05 -23.28
CA LEU A 110 -1.35 3.82 -23.18
C LEU A 110 -2.19 5.08 -23.46
N GLY A 111 -1.57 6.24 -23.67
CA GLY A 111 -2.22 7.50 -23.98
C GLY A 111 -2.87 8.22 -22.79
N TYR A 112 -2.51 7.85 -21.55
CA TYR A 112 -2.95 8.55 -20.33
C TYR A 112 -2.18 9.85 -20.10
N TYR A 113 -0.92 9.91 -20.57
CA TYR A 113 -0.05 11.06 -20.46
C TYR A 113 0.51 11.43 -21.84
N SER A 114 0.74 12.70 -22.10
CA SER A 114 1.67 13.11 -23.17
C SER A 114 3.13 12.95 -22.69
N GLU A 115 4.10 13.00 -23.63
CA GLU A 115 5.51 12.97 -23.24
C GLU A 115 5.90 14.17 -22.36
N SER A 116 5.31 15.35 -22.63
CA SER A 116 5.51 16.54 -21.78
C SER A 116 4.93 16.36 -20.37
N ASP A 117 3.79 15.68 -20.26
CA ASP A 117 3.15 15.39 -18.98
C ASP A 117 4.00 14.45 -18.13
N LYS A 118 4.51 13.38 -18.75
CA LYS A 118 5.48 12.46 -18.12
C LYS A 118 6.67 13.24 -17.56
N VAL A 119 7.30 14.09 -18.37
CA VAL A 119 8.47 14.87 -17.93
C VAL A 119 8.13 15.75 -16.74
N ALA A 120 6.99 16.44 -16.75
CA ALA A 120 6.57 17.30 -15.64
C ALA A 120 6.33 16.49 -14.35
N VAL A 121 5.63 15.36 -14.45
CA VAL A 121 5.35 14.46 -13.31
C VAL A 121 6.65 13.87 -12.75
N GLU A 122 7.51 13.34 -13.61
CA GLU A 122 8.80 12.77 -13.19
C GLU A 122 9.70 13.80 -12.52
N GLN A 123 9.81 15.01 -13.07
CA GLN A 123 10.63 16.08 -12.50
C GLN A 123 10.13 16.47 -11.11
N MET A 124 8.82 16.57 -10.91
CA MET A 124 8.26 16.86 -9.59
C MET A 124 8.56 15.71 -8.61
N ILE A 125 8.42 14.44 -9.02
CA ILE A 125 8.78 13.30 -8.16
C ILE A 125 10.26 13.37 -7.79
N LYS A 126 11.15 13.54 -8.79
CA LYS A 126 12.61 13.63 -8.61
C LYS A 126 13.03 14.78 -7.68
N LYS A 127 12.33 15.91 -7.72
CA LYS A 127 12.59 17.07 -6.85
C LYS A 127 12.45 16.74 -5.36
N HIS A 128 11.55 15.82 -5.01
CA HIS A 128 11.25 15.46 -3.61
C HIS A 128 11.76 14.08 -3.22
N LEU A 129 12.38 13.34 -4.15
CA LEU A 129 13.01 12.07 -3.82
C LEU A 129 14.18 12.30 -2.85
N PRO A 130 14.31 11.47 -1.80
CA PRO A 130 15.51 11.43 -0.98
C PRO A 130 16.76 11.22 -1.86
N GLN A 131 17.85 11.94 -1.59
CA GLN A 131 19.09 11.86 -2.39
C GLN A 131 19.65 10.44 -2.54
N ALA A 132 19.39 9.56 -1.57
CA ALA A 132 19.79 8.16 -1.62
C ALA A 132 19.06 7.33 -2.70
N LEU A 133 17.94 7.85 -3.23
CA LEU A 133 17.08 7.23 -4.25
C LEU A 133 17.16 7.93 -5.62
N VAL A 134 17.95 9.00 -5.72
CA VAL A 134 18.26 9.69 -6.98
C VAL A 134 19.40 8.96 -7.71
#